data_AF-A0A7X5FE16-F1
#
_entry.id   AF-A0A7X5FE16-F1
#
_cell.length_a   1.000
_cell.length_b   1.000
_cell.length_c   1.000
_cell.angle_alpha   90.00
_cell.angle_beta   90.00
_cell.angle_gamma   90.00
#
_symmetry.space_group_name_H-M   'P 1'
#
loop_
_entity.id
_entity.type
_entity.pdbx_description
1 polymer ?
#
loop_
_entity_poly.entity_id
_entity_poly.type
_entity_poly.pdbx_seq_one_letter_code
_entity_poly.pdbx_strand_id
1 'polypeptide(L)'
;MKKVLISIVSLVALVAIAGVIKFNFSDSDIHFPSKGNEICYYTEVGQDPAMIDIAWLRVNFDGDFVTGEFQNIPAQTDSKIGEFSGNLSSIDPSSMTQKADLWWQAFAEGMLATEQLKIRFGEDAAEVGYGEMTPDDQGRYVYTDPENISYWQPLSNIPCQDLSDRLDVADYIRNNVRTLAPEDPVLGGQWYAYGILINPESKSGSFAYEDGHIQGMADFSYSVEDDEILISDVTKK
;
A
#
# COMPACT_ATOMS: atom_id res chain seq x y z
N MET A 1 43.04 -46.71 44.83
CA MET A 1 43.55 -46.53 43.45
C MET A 1 42.44 -45.94 42.58
N LYS A 2 42.80 -44.88 41.84
CA LYS A 2 42.19 -44.39 40.58
C LYS A 2 40.78 -43.80 40.61
N LYS A 3 40.73 -42.50 40.26
CA LYS A 3 39.82 -41.79 39.32
C LYS A 3 39.10 -40.57 39.92
N VAL A 4 39.78 -39.42 39.98
CA VAL A 4 39.15 -38.08 39.88
C VAL A 4 40.21 -37.13 39.31
N LEU A 5 40.29 -36.95 37.98
CA LEU A 5 41.14 -35.91 37.36
C LEU A 5 40.88 -35.78 35.84
N ILE A 6 39.63 -35.79 35.40
CA ILE A 6 39.26 -35.42 34.01
C ILE A 6 37.88 -34.75 34.04
N SER A 7 37.81 -33.44 34.25
CA SER A 7 36.58 -32.65 33.98
C SER A 7 36.76 -31.13 33.95
N ILE A 8 37.93 -30.58 34.30
CA ILE A 8 38.10 -29.11 34.34
C ILE A 8 38.66 -28.54 33.02
N VAL A 9 39.29 -29.37 32.18
CA VAL A 9 39.93 -28.88 30.92
C VAL A 9 38.91 -28.66 29.79
N SER A 10 37.78 -29.36 29.75
CA SER A 10 36.76 -29.19 28.70
C SER A 10 35.83 -27.99 28.89
N LEU A 11 35.75 -27.39 30.08
CA LEU A 11 34.90 -26.23 30.33
C LEU A 11 35.57 -24.91 29.92
N VAL A 12 36.91 -24.84 29.92
CA VAL A 12 37.66 -23.63 29.54
C VAL A 12 37.77 -23.50 28.02
N ALA A 13 37.78 -24.61 27.27
CA ALA A 13 37.84 -24.57 25.81
C ALA A 13 36.53 -24.06 25.16
N LEU A 14 35.38 -24.21 25.81
CA LEU A 14 34.09 -23.74 25.29
C LEU A 14 33.87 -22.24 25.54
N VAL A 15 34.49 -21.66 26.58
CA VAL A 15 34.44 -20.21 26.84
C VAL A 15 35.37 -19.42 25.92
N ALA A 16 36.46 -20.04 25.44
CA ALA A 16 37.40 -19.38 24.51
C ALA A 16 36.86 -19.24 23.07
N ILE A 17 35.90 -20.07 22.64
CA ILE A 17 35.30 -19.99 21.30
C ILE A 17 34.17 -18.94 21.25
N ALA A 18 33.56 -18.60 22.38
CA ALA A 18 32.55 -17.54 22.46
C ALA A 18 33.14 -16.10 22.39
N GLY A 19 34.47 -15.95 22.39
CA GLY A 19 35.14 -14.66 22.55
C GLY A 19 35.42 -13.84 21.29
N VAL A 20 35.23 -14.38 20.07
CA VAL A 20 35.64 -13.66 18.85
C VAL A 20 34.71 -13.94 17.67
N ILE A 21 33.42 -13.68 17.83
CA ILE A 21 32.59 -13.31 16.69
C ILE A 21 32.13 -11.88 16.95
N LYS A 22 33.05 -10.93 16.73
CA LYS A 22 32.64 -9.55 16.42
C LYS A 22 31.99 -9.62 15.04
N PHE A 23 30.67 -9.80 15.02
CA PHE A 23 29.89 -9.39 13.86
C PHE A 23 30.11 -7.88 13.72
N ASN A 24 31.08 -7.51 12.88
CA ASN A 24 31.07 -6.21 12.25
C ASN A 24 29.83 -6.25 11.36
N PHE A 25 28.68 -5.86 11.93
CA PHE A 25 27.62 -5.31 11.12
C PHE A 25 28.27 -4.15 10.39
N SER A 26 28.62 -4.40 9.13
CA SER A 26 28.86 -3.32 8.20
C SER A 26 27.61 -2.48 8.30
N ASP A 27 27.73 -1.21 8.70
CA ASP A 27 26.70 -0.21 8.44
C ASP A 27 26.48 -0.23 6.93
N SER A 28 25.61 -1.12 6.46
CA SER A 28 24.93 -0.93 5.21
C SER A 28 24.17 0.35 5.44
N ASP A 29 24.65 1.45 4.84
CA ASP A 29 23.93 2.72 4.79
C ASP A 29 22.54 2.42 4.25
N ILE A 30 21.58 2.16 5.15
CA ILE A 30 20.18 2.07 4.79
C ILE A 30 19.85 3.48 4.32
N HIS A 31 19.79 3.63 3.01
CA HIS A 31 19.52 4.90 2.38
C HIS A 31 18.02 5.17 2.54
N PHE A 32 17.65 5.69 3.72
CA PHE A 32 16.35 6.32 3.83
C PHE A 32 16.35 7.52 2.88
N PRO A 33 15.28 7.70 2.10
CA PRO A 33 15.19 8.79 1.17
C PRO A 33 15.50 10.11 1.88
N SER A 34 16.39 10.90 1.27
CA SER A 34 16.65 12.25 1.73
C SER A 34 15.35 13.07 1.76
N LYS A 35 15.24 13.94 2.76
CA LYS A 35 14.22 14.98 2.92
C LYS A 35 13.66 15.49 1.57
N GLY A 36 12.35 15.30 1.34
CA GLY A 36 11.68 15.74 0.11
C GLY A 36 11.51 14.69 -0.99
N ASN A 37 11.80 13.42 -0.73
CA ASN A 37 11.49 12.34 -1.65
C ASN A 37 10.11 11.76 -1.32
N GLU A 38 9.18 11.91 -2.26
CA GLU A 38 7.91 11.19 -2.27
C GLU A 38 8.20 9.70 -2.54
N ILE A 39 7.59 8.81 -1.75
CA ILE A 39 7.60 7.36 -1.99
C ILE A 39 6.17 6.88 -2.19
N CYS A 40 5.99 5.99 -3.15
CA CYS A 40 4.70 5.42 -3.47
C CYS A 40 4.72 3.91 -3.30
N TYR A 41 3.65 3.38 -2.72
CA TYR A 41 3.42 1.96 -2.58
C TYR A 41 2.06 1.61 -3.18
N TYR A 42 1.97 0.43 -3.78
CA TYR A 42 0.75 -0.05 -4.43
C TYR A 42 0.60 -1.55 -4.22
N THR A 43 -0.65 -2.00 -4.09
CA THR A 43 -1.01 -3.40 -4.15
C THR A 43 -2.32 -3.55 -4.90
N GLU A 44 -2.45 -4.70 -5.53
CA GLU A 44 -3.59 -5.09 -6.33
C GLU A 44 -3.81 -6.58 -6.12
N VAL A 45 -4.99 -6.93 -5.62
CA VAL A 45 -5.32 -8.29 -5.20
C VAL A 45 -6.57 -8.71 -5.92
N GLY A 46 -6.40 -9.67 -6.83
CA GLY A 46 -7.43 -10.08 -7.78
C GLY A 46 -6.82 -10.26 -9.17
N GLN A 47 -7.61 -10.81 -10.09
CA GLN A 47 -7.25 -10.93 -11.51
C GLN A 47 -8.40 -10.48 -12.42
N ASP A 48 -9.61 -10.39 -11.85
CA ASP A 48 -10.78 -9.90 -12.53
C ASP A 48 -10.93 -8.41 -12.18
N PRO A 49 -10.89 -7.49 -13.18
CA PRO A 49 -11.18 -6.07 -12.97
C PRO A 49 -12.46 -5.83 -12.15
N ALA A 50 -13.47 -6.71 -12.28
CA ALA A 50 -14.73 -6.59 -11.53
C ALA A 50 -14.61 -6.95 -10.03
N MET A 51 -13.52 -7.61 -9.61
CA MET A 51 -13.33 -8.16 -8.27
C MET A 51 -11.88 -7.90 -7.79
N ILE A 52 -11.39 -6.68 -8.00
CA ILE A 52 -10.03 -6.27 -7.64
C ILE A 52 -10.04 -5.39 -6.39
N ASP A 53 -9.29 -5.80 -5.37
CA ASP A 53 -8.97 -4.94 -4.24
C ASP A 53 -7.72 -4.14 -4.57
N ILE A 54 -7.80 -2.81 -4.48
CA ILE A 54 -6.67 -1.91 -4.74
C ILE A 54 -6.37 -1.16 -3.45
N ALA A 55 -5.09 -1.04 -3.12
CA ALA A 55 -4.67 -0.06 -2.15
C ALA A 55 -3.34 0.57 -2.53
N TRP A 56 -3.20 1.83 -2.14
CA TRP A 56 -1.99 2.58 -2.41
C TRP A 56 -1.71 3.58 -1.32
N LEU A 57 -0.43 3.93 -1.22
CA LEU A 57 0.10 4.83 -0.22
C LEU A 57 1.06 5.79 -0.91
N ARG A 58 0.87 7.09 -0.72
CA ARG A 58 1.79 8.14 -1.16
C ARG A 58 2.33 8.85 0.08
N VAL A 59 3.64 8.83 0.27
CA VAL A 59 4.29 9.25 1.51
C VAL A 59 5.33 10.32 1.24
N ASN A 60 5.31 11.39 2.02
CA ASN A 60 6.29 12.46 2.01
C ASN A 60 7.04 12.51 3.34
N PHE A 61 8.37 12.41 3.28
CA PHE A 61 9.25 12.39 4.43
C PHE A 61 9.94 13.75 4.65
N ASP A 62 9.74 14.33 5.84
CA ASP A 62 10.38 15.55 6.33
C ASP A 62 11.14 15.25 7.64
N GLY A 63 12.25 14.51 7.53
CA GLY A 63 12.97 13.99 8.70
C GLY A 63 12.15 12.91 9.40
N ASP A 64 11.87 13.11 10.70
CA ASP A 64 11.03 12.20 11.48
C ASP A 64 9.52 12.45 11.28
N PHE A 65 9.16 13.57 10.64
CA PHE A 65 7.78 13.91 10.34
C PHE A 65 7.36 13.35 8.98
N VAL A 66 6.17 12.76 8.92
CA VAL A 66 5.63 12.13 7.73
C VAL A 66 4.23 12.64 7.45
N THR A 67 3.94 12.88 6.17
CA THR A 67 2.62 13.21 5.63
C THR A 67 2.32 12.35 4.42
N GLY A 68 1.07 12.28 4.01
CA GLY A 68 0.72 11.54 2.81
C GLY A 68 -0.75 11.23 2.69
N GLU A 69 -1.05 10.30 1.79
CA GLU A 69 -2.39 9.82 1.52
C GLU A 69 -2.40 8.30 1.48
N PHE A 70 -3.43 7.70 2.08
CA PHE A 70 -3.69 6.28 2.03
C PHE A 70 -5.09 6.05 1.48
N GLN A 71 -5.19 5.15 0.50
CA GLN A 71 -6.46 4.70 -0.04
C GLN A 71 -6.54 3.17 -0.03
N ASN A 72 -7.62 2.64 0.54
CA ASN A 72 -8.01 1.24 0.46
C ASN A 72 -9.35 1.15 -0.26
N ILE A 73 -9.35 0.53 -1.44
CA ILE A 73 -10.46 0.44 -2.38
C ILE A 73 -10.75 -1.06 -2.63
N PRO A 74 -11.39 -1.74 -1.67
CA PRO A 74 -11.83 -3.11 -1.85
C PRO A 74 -12.96 -3.20 -2.87
N ALA A 75 -13.05 -4.30 -3.61
CA ALA A 75 -14.04 -4.49 -4.67
C ALA A 75 -15.48 -4.62 -4.17
N GLN A 76 -15.66 -5.17 -2.96
CA GLN A 76 -16.96 -5.61 -2.43
C GLN A 76 -17.43 -4.82 -1.21
N THR A 77 -16.62 -3.90 -0.71
CA THR A 77 -16.96 -3.08 0.46
C THR A 77 -16.65 -1.63 0.17
N ASP A 78 -17.11 -0.73 1.04
CA ASP A 78 -16.87 0.69 0.87
C ASP A 78 -15.38 1.02 0.95
N SER A 79 -14.96 1.96 0.11
CA SER A 79 -13.59 2.48 0.13
C SER A 79 -13.33 3.27 1.41
N LYS A 80 -12.09 3.22 1.87
CA LYS A 80 -11.60 4.02 2.99
C LYS A 80 -10.35 4.77 2.54
N ILE A 81 -10.47 6.09 2.48
CA ILE A 81 -9.48 6.97 1.86
C ILE A 81 -9.19 8.18 2.74
N GLY A 82 -8.01 8.80 2.60
CA GLY A 82 -7.75 10.11 3.20
C GLY A 82 -6.29 10.42 3.46
N GLU A 83 -6.05 11.63 3.96
CA GLU A 83 -4.72 12.15 4.26
C GLU A 83 -4.28 11.83 5.68
N PHE A 84 -2.99 11.56 5.87
CA PHE A 84 -2.41 11.31 7.18
C PHE A 84 -1.21 12.21 7.48
N SER A 85 -0.93 12.36 8.78
CA SER A 85 0.31 12.99 9.26
C SER A 85 0.72 12.48 10.63
N GLY A 86 2.02 12.52 10.94
CA GLY A 86 2.53 12.11 12.24
C GLY A 86 4.04 11.94 12.26
N ASN A 87 4.54 11.14 13.20
CA ASN A 87 5.99 10.94 13.37
C ASN A 87 6.36 9.47 13.17
N LEU A 88 7.58 9.26 12.69
CA LEU A 88 8.23 7.96 12.61
C LEU A 88 8.80 7.56 13.97
N SER A 89 8.80 6.25 14.24
CA SER A 89 9.57 5.66 15.31
C SER A 89 11.04 5.52 14.92
N SER A 90 11.88 5.20 15.90
CA SER A 90 13.20 4.62 15.62
C SER A 90 13.05 3.32 14.83
N ILE A 91 14.03 3.02 13.98
CA ILE A 91 14.13 1.76 13.24
C ILE A 91 14.31 0.62 14.23
N ASP A 92 13.58 -0.47 14.02
CA ASP A 92 13.78 -1.73 14.74
C ASP A 92 14.95 -2.49 14.10
N PRO A 93 16.09 -2.65 14.81
CA PRO A 93 17.29 -3.27 14.24
C PRO A 93 17.12 -4.77 13.96
N SER A 94 16.09 -5.41 14.52
CA SER A 94 15.86 -6.85 14.30
C SER A 94 15.10 -7.13 13.00
N SER A 95 14.17 -6.25 12.64
CA SER A 95 13.31 -6.39 11.47
C SER A 95 13.72 -5.45 10.32
N MET A 96 14.60 -4.49 10.59
CA MET A 96 14.96 -3.40 9.67
C MET A 96 13.74 -2.61 9.21
N THR A 97 12.69 -2.58 10.04
CA THR A 97 11.45 -1.85 9.75
C THR A 97 11.39 -0.57 10.57
N GLN A 98 10.80 0.47 9.99
CA GLN A 98 10.44 1.69 10.68
C GLN A 98 8.93 1.75 10.84
N LYS A 99 8.44 2.06 12.04
CA LYS A 99 7.01 2.17 12.31
C LYS A 99 6.60 3.63 12.26
N ALA A 100 5.37 3.90 11.85
CA ALA A 100 4.75 5.20 11.93
C ALA A 100 3.49 5.12 12.78
N ASP A 101 3.29 6.12 13.64
CA ASP A 101 2.06 6.32 14.39
C ASP A 101 1.48 7.67 13.98
N LEU A 102 0.40 7.61 13.23
CA LEU A 102 -0.11 8.71 12.41
C LEU A 102 -1.57 9.01 12.77
N TRP A 103 -1.99 10.23 12.48
CA TRP A 103 -3.40 10.62 12.45
C TRP A 103 -3.87 10.67 11.00
N TRP A 104 -4.94 9.96 10.70
CA TRP A 104 -5.53 9.81 9.39
C TRP A 104 -6.93 10.43 9.37
N GLN A 105 -7.18 11.38 8.47
CA GLN A 105 -8.49 11.96 8.19
C GLN A 105 -9.22 11.06 7.20
N ALA A 106 -9.77 9.95 7.69
CA ALA A 106 -10.37 8.91 6.88
C ALA A 106 -11.82 9.25 6.50
N PHE A 107 -12.17 9.04 5.24
CA PHE A 107 -13.54 9.03 4.73
C PHE A 107 -13.94 7.60 4.33
N ALA A 108 -15.00 7.08 4.93
CA ALA A 108 -15.63 5.80 4.61
C ALA A 108 -17.11 5.81 5.01
N GLU A 109 -17.93 5.00 4.33
CA GLU A 109 -19.36 4.85 4.62
C GLU A 109 -20.12 6.20 4.69
N GLY A 110 -19.66 7.22 3.96
CA GLY A 110 -20.24 8.56 3.96
C GLY A 110 -19.90 9.42 5.18
N MET A 111 -18.97 9.00 6.03
CA MET A 111 -18.53 9.72 7.23
C MET A 111 -17.04 10.07 7.15
N LEU A 112 -16.71 11.27 7.64
CA LEU A 112 -15.33 11.69 7.87
C LEU A 112 -14.99 11.48 9.35
N ALA A 113 -13.88 10.80 9.63
CA ALA A 113 -13.40 10.54 10.98
C ALA A 113 -11.89 10.74 11.07
N THR A 114 -11.40 11.15 12.24
CA THR A 114 -9.97 11.12 12.54
C THR A 114 -9.65 9.81 13.24
N GLU A 115 -8.73 9.04 12.66
CA GLU A 115 -8.35 7.72 13.14
C GLU A 115 -6.83 7.62 13.33
N GLN A 116 -6.39 6.82 14.29
CA GLN A 116 -5.00 6.41 14.40
C GLN A 116 -4.66 5.44 13.27
N LEU A 117 -3.57 5.70 12.56
CA LEU A 117 -3.06 4.85 11.48
C LEU A 117 -1.66 4.39 11.84
N LYS A 118 -1.43 3.08 11.84
CA LYS A 118 -0.09 2.50 12.00
C LYS A 118 0.40 1.89 10.71
N ILE A 119 1.61 2.27 10.31
CA ILE A 119 2.27 1.75 9.10
C ILE A 119 3.63 1.18 9.48
N ARG A 120 4.02 0.06 8.88
CA ARG A 120 5.39 -0.45 8.89
C ARG A 120 6.01 -0.21 7.53
N PHE A 121 7.14 0.48 7.51
CA PHE A 121 7.96 0.68 6.32
C PHE A 121 9.14 -0.28 6.38
N GLY A 122 9.24 -1.15 5.37
CA GLY A 122 10.46 -1.88 5.04
C GLY A 122 11.18 -1.22 3.86
N GLU A 123 12.22 -1.89 3.35
CA GLU A 123 13.02 -1.41 2.21
C GLU A 123 12.16 -1.26 0.94
N ASP A 124 11.42 -2.31 0.57
CA ASP A 124 10.65 -2.37 -0.68
C ASP A 124 9.14 -2.50 -0.47
N ALA A 125 8.67 -2.45 0.77
CA ALA A 125 7.25 -2.64 1.08
C ALA A 125 6.78 -1.79 2.24
N ALA A 126 5.49 -1.47 2.24
CA ALA A 126 4.78 -0.90 3.37
C ALA A 126 3.64 -1.82 3.79
N GLU A 127 3.36 -1.92 5.09
CA GLU A 127 2.21 -2.67 5.61
C GLU A 127 1.35 -1.75 6.46
N VAL A 128 0.05 -1.70 6.17
CA VAL A 128 -0.92 -0.90 6.94
C VAL A 128 -1.60 -1.78 7.99
N GLY A 129 -1.66 -1.28 9.22
CA GLY A 129 -2.26 -1.96 10.36
C GLY A 129 -3.79 -1.77 10.44
N TYR A 130 -4.50 -2.82 10.81
CA TYR A 130 -5.93 -2.87 11.02
C TYR A 130 -6.25 -3.56 12.35
N GLY A 131 -7.26 -3.05 13.05
CA GLY A 131 -7.66 -3.58 14.34
C GLY A 131 -8.92 -2.91 14.86
N GLU A 132 -9.43 -3.39 15.97
CA GLU A 132 -10.55 -2.76 16.67
C GLU A 132 -10.14 -1.38 17.18
N MET A 133 -11.00 -0.39 16.97
CA MET A 133 -10.78 0.99 17.41
C MET A 133 -11.89 1.46 18.32
N THR A 134 -11.53 2.33 19.26
CA THR A 134 -12.47 2.99 20.17
C THR A 134 -12.22 4.49 20.18
N PRO A 135 -13.28 5.31 20.36
CA PRO A 135 -13.12 6.76 20.44
C PRO A 135 -12.38 7.15 21.73
N ASP A 136 -11.45 8.10 21.62
CA ASP A 136 -10.80 8.75 22.75
C ASP A 136 -11.64 9.91 23.33
N ASP A 137 -11.09 10.65 24.30
CA ASP A 137 -11.74 11.80 24.92
C ASP A 137 -11.96 12.99 23.98
N GLN A 138 -11.32 12.99 22.80
CA GLN A 138 -11.44 14.00 21.75
C GLN A 138 -12.33 13.53 20.59
N GLY A 139 -12.87 12.31 20.65
CA GLY A 139 -13.70 11.73 19.60
C GLY A 139 -12.89 11.20 18.40
N ARG A 140 -11.57 11.04 18.55
CA ARG A 140 -10.72 10.38 17.54
C ARG A 140 -10.72 8.88 17.80
N TYR A 141 -10.65 8.06 16.76
CA TYR A 141 -10.58 6.62 16.92
C TYR A 141 -9.14 6.18 17.11
N VAL A 142 -8.86 5.43 18.17
CA VAL A 142 -7.54 4.85 18.47
C VAL A 142 -7.64 3.33 18.58
N TYR A 143 -6.57 2.61 18.29
CA TYR A 143 -6.58 1.14 18.41
C TYR A 143 -6.78 0.73 19.88
N THR A 144 -7.69 -0.21 20.11
CA THR A 144 -7.98 -0.73 21.45
C THR A 144 -6.79 -1.51 22.02
N ASP A 145 -6.08 -2.26 21.16
CA ASP A 145 -4.85 -2.98 21.51
C ASP A 145 -3.75 -2.69 20.46
N PRO A 146 -2.93 -1.65 20.68
CA PRO A 146 -1.88 -1.25 19.74
C PRO A 146 -0.81 -2.30 19.47
N GLU A 147 -0.64 -3.27 20.37
CA GLU A 147 0.36 -4.33 20.25
C GLU A 147 -0.16 -5.53 19.44
N ASN A 148 -1.49 -5.65 19.28
CA ASN A 148 -2.14 -6.75 18.59
C ASN A 148 -2.92 -6.30 17.35
N ILE A 149 -2.26 -5.46 16.54
CA ILE A 149 -2.80 -5.00 15.25
C ILE A 149 -2.45 -6.02 14.16
N SER A 150 -3.42 -6.35 13.32
CA SER A 150 -3.21 -7.17 12.14
C SER A 150 -2.69 -6.31 11.00
N TYR A 151 -1.60 -6.72 10.37
CA TYR A 151 -1.09 -6.04 9.18
C TYR A 151 -1.65 -6.75 7.96
N TRP A 152 -2.23 -5.96 7.04
CA TRP A 152 -2.75 -6.50 5.79
C TRP A 152 -1.62 -6.75 4.79
N GLN A 153 -1.97 -7.18 3.58
CA GLN A 153 -1.01 -7.52 2.53
C GLN A 153 -0.03 -6.36 2.28
N PRO A 154 1.26 -6.68 2.07
CA PRO A 154 2.26 -5.65 1.83
C PRO A 154 1.96 -4.91 0.53
N LEU A 155 2.11 -3.59 0.58
CA LEU A 155 2.12 -2.71 -0.58
C LEU A 155 3.55 -2.63 -1.10
N SER A 156 3.76 -2.92 -2.38
CA SER A 156 5.09 -2.89 -2.99
C SER A 156 5.48 -1.47 -3.35
N ASN A 157 6.74 -1.11 -3.13
CA ASN A 157 7.30 0.17 -3.57
C ASN A 157 7.25 0.23 -5.12
N ILE A 158 6.70 1.31 -5.66
CA ILE A 158 6.64 1.57 -7.09
C ILE A 158 7.06 3.02 -7.37
N PRO A 159 7.53 3.33 -8.60
CA PRO A 159 7.72 4.70 -9.02
C PRO A 159 6.44 5.53 -8.82
N CYS A 160 6.55 6.72 -8.22
CA CYS A 160 5.37 7.59 -8.03
C CYS A 160 4.74 8.04 -9.35
N GLN A 161 5.51 8.06 -10.44
CA GLN A 161 4.95 8.26 -11.78
C GLN A 161 4.01 7.11 -12.17
N ASP A 162 4.39 5.85 -11.91
CA ASP A 162 3.54 4.70 -12.21
C ASP A 162 2.25 4.71 -11.39
N LEU A 163 2.31 5.16 -10.12
CA LEU A 163 1.11 5.39 -9.32
C LEU A 163 0.24 6.47 -9.95
N SER A 164 0.83 7.60 -10.34
CA SER A 164 0.10 8.72 -10.95
C SER A 164 -0.57 8.30 -12.26
N ASP A 165 0.15 7.62 -13.15
CA ASP A 165 -0.40 7.04 -14.38
C ASP A 165 -1.63 6.14 -14.10
N ARG A 166 -1.56 5.29 -13.07
CA ARG A 166 -2.70 4.44 -12.67
C ARG A 166 -3.90 5.26 -12.24
N LEU A 167 -3.68 6.29 -11.43
CA LEU A 167 -4.77 7.12 -10.90
C LEU A 167 -5.39 7.98 -12.01
N ASP A 168 -4.58 8.67 -12.79
CA ASP A 168 -5.05 9.61 -13.80
C ASP A 168 -5.78 8.87 -14.93
N VAL A 169 -5.24 7.75 -15.41
CA VAL A 169 -5.90 6.91 -16.43
C VAL A 169 -7.19 6.29 -15.90
N ALA A 170 -7.21 5.82 -14.65
CA ALA A 170 -8.44 5.29 -14.05
C ALA A 170 -9.52 6.37 -13.96
N ASP A 171 -9.15 7.58 -13.55
CA ASP A 171 -10.09 8.69 -13.44
C ASP A 171 -10.60 9.14 -14.82
N TYR A 172 -9.72 9.20 -15.82
CA TYR A 172 -10.11 9.44 -17.21
C TYR A 172 -11.13 8.42 -17.71
N ILE A 173 -10.89 7.12 -17.48
CA ILE A 173 -11.80 6.05 -17.89
C ILE A 173 -13.16 6.21 -17.19
N ARG A 174 -13.21 6.45 -15.89
CA ARG A 174 -14.48 6.67 -15.16
C ARG A 174 -15.28 7.82 -15.76
N ASN A 175 -14.61 8.92 -16.08
CA ASN A 175 -15.24 10.11 -16.63
C ASN A 175 -15.66 9.97 -18.11
N ASN A 176 -15.04 9.05 -18.86
CA ASN A 176 -15.26 8.89 -20.29
C ASN A 176 -15.84 7.51 -20.68
N VAL A 177 -16.20 6.64 -19.73
CA VAL A 177 -16.66 5.26 -19.99
C VAL A 177 -17.82 5.20 -20.98
N ARG A 178 -18.69 6.23 -20.98
CA ARG A 178 -19.84 6.33 -21.90
C ARG A 178 -19.46 6.31 -23.37
N THR A 179 -18.28 6.83 -23.72
CA THR A 179 -17.76 6.85 -25.09
C THR A 179 -16.74 5.75 -25.34
N LEU A 180 -16.15 5.19 -24.29
CA LEU A 180 -15.14 4.13 -24.39
C LEU A 180 -15.77 2.73 -24.47
N ALA A 181 -16.93 2.51 -23.87
CA ALA A 181 -17.60 1.20 -23.86
C ALA A 181 -17.89 0.72 -25.31
N PRO A 182 -17.47 -0.50 -25.70
CA PRO A 182 -17.71 -1.05 -27.04
C PRO A 182 -19.18 -1.30 -27.43
N GLU A 183 -20.10 -1.23 -26.47
CA GLU A 183 -21.51 -1.54 -26.66
C GLU A 183 -22.42 -0.42 -26.13
N ASP A 184 -23.61 -0.29 -26.71
CA ASP A 184 -24.61 0.71 -26.28
C ASP A 184 -25.31 0.27 -24.99
N PRO A 185 -25.60 1.20 -24.05
CA PRO A 185 -26.38 0.86 -22.86
C PRO A 185 -27.82 0.51 -23.24
N VAL A 186 -28.46 -0.33 -22.45
CA VAL A 186 -29.83 -0.80 -22.68
C VAL A 186 -30.82 -0.14 -21.73
N LEU A 187 -32.10 -0.13 -22.12
CA LEU A 187 -33.22 0.31 -21.28
C LEU A 187 -33.08 1.74 -20.72
N GLY A 188 -32.31 2.60 -21.38
CA GLY A 188 -32.06 3.97 -20.95
C GLY A 188 -31.04 4.11 -19.82
N GLY A 189 -30.26 3.06 -19.54
CA GLY A 189 -29.12 3.10 -18.62
C GLY A 189 -27.98 4.02 -19.10
N GLN A 190 -26.99 4.21 -18.23
CA GLN A 190 -25.75 4.91 -18.54
C GLN A 190 -24.59 4.05 -18.06
N TRP A 191 -23.51 3.98 -18.83
CA TRP A 191 -22.32 3.23 -18.42
C TRP A 191 -21.61 3.87 -17.23
N TYR A 192 -21.18 3.01 -16.31
CA TYR A 192 -20.30 3.32 -15.17
C TYR A 192 -19.15 2.31 -15.16
N ALA A 193 -17.90 2.78 -15.07
CA ALA A 193 -16.76 1.92 -14.84
C ALA A 193 -16.63 1.65 -13.34
N TYR A 194 -16.65 0.39 -12.94
CA TYR A 194 -16.56 -0.01 -11.53
C TYR A 194 -15.29 -0.79 -11.20
N GLY A 195 -14.52 -1.19 -12.22
CA GLY A 195 -13.26 -1.92 -12.05
C GLY A 195 -12.27 -1.53 -13.15
N ILE A 196 -11.04 -1.20 -12.80
CA ILE A 196 -10.04 -0.72 -13.76
C ILE A 196 -8.67 -1.27 -13.35
N LEU A 197 -8.02 -2.00 -14.26
CA LEU A 197 -6.65 -2.50 -14.12
C LEU A 197 -5.76 -1.81 -15.14
N ILE A 198 -4.65 -1.26 -14.68
CA ILE A 198 -3.71 -0.51 -15.51
C ILE A 198 -2.31 -1.12 -15.34
N ASN A 199 -1.62 -1.33 -16.45
CA ASN A 199 -0.23 -1.72 -16.48
C ASN A 199 0.63 -0.56 -17.04
N PRO A 200 1.33 0.19 -16.17
CA PRO A 200 2.19 1.30 -16.58
C PRO A 200 3.37 0.91 -17.45
N GLU A 201 3.85 -0.33 -17.37
CA GLU A 201 4.99 -0.82 -18.16
C GLU A 201 4.59 -1.06 -19.61
N SER A 202 3.48 -1.77 -19.84
CA SER A 202 2.98 -2.05 -21.19
C SER A 202 2.07 -0.97 -21.77
N LYS A 203 1.75 0.06 -20.98
CA LYS A 203 0.79 1.12 -21.33
C LYS A 203 -0.54 0.57 -21.84
N SER A 204 -1.05 -0.43 -21.12
CA SER A 204 -2.30 -1.12 -21.44
C SER A 204 -3.11 -1.40 -20.19
N GLY A 205 -4.36 -1.78 -20.35
CA GLY A 205 -5.21 -2.12 -19.22
C GLY A 205 -6.50 -2.81 -19.61
N SER A 206 -7.35 -3.02 -18.63
CA SER A 206 -8.72 -3.48 -18.82
C SER A 206 -9.65 -2.79 -17.85
N PHE A 207 -10.91 -2.59 -18.24
CA PHE A 207 -11.93 -2.06 -17.35
C PHE A 207 -13.24 -2.85 -17.46
N ALA A 208 -13.90 -2.99 -16.31
CA ALA A 208 -15.25 -3.52 -16.17
C ALA A 208 -16.24 -2.35 -16.04
N TYR A 209 -17.37 -2.48 -16.72
CA TYR A 209 -18.39 -1.45 -16.79
C TYR A 209 -19.80 -2.03 -16.77
N GLU A 210 -20.77 -1.26 -16.27
CA GLU A 210 -22.17 -1.67 -16.18
C GLU A 210 -23.15 -0.50 -16.37
N ASP A 211 -24.39 -0.79 -16.74
CA ASP A 211 -25.48 0.20 -16.89
C ASP A 211 -26.66 -0.03 -15.93
N GLY A 212 -26.49 -0.97 -14.98
CA GLY A 212 -27.53 -1.45 -14.07
C GLY A 212 -28.39 -2.61 -14.61
N HIS A 213 -28.24 -2.99 -15.89
CA HIS A 213 -28.95 -4.11 -16.50
C HIS A 213 -28.01 -5.15 -17.11
N ILE A 214 -26.91 -4.70 -17.72
CA ILE A 214 -25.86 -5.54 -18.30
C ILE A 214 -24.48 -5.08 -17.83
N GLN A 215 -23.54 -6.01 -17.85
CA GLN A 215 -22.14 -5.81 -17.49
C GLN A 215 -21.25 -6.22 -18.66
N GLY A 216 -20.14 -5.52 -18.82
CA GLY A 216 -19.16 -5.76 -19.87
C GLY A 216 -17.73 -5.52 -19.39
N MET A 217 -16.79 -5.99 -20.18
CA MET A 217 -15.37 -5.77 -19.98
C MET A 217 -14.72 -5.40 -21.30
N ALA A 218 -13.71 -4.54 -21.24
CA ALA A 218 -12.91 -4.17 -22.40
C ALA A 218 -11.43 -4.06 -22.03
N ASP A 219 -10.58 -4.46 -22.96
CA ASP A 219 -9.14 -4.20 -22.93
C ASP A 219 -8.85 -2.90 -23.70
N PHE A 220 -7.80 -2.18 -23.31
CA PHE A 220 -7.38 -0.93 -23.96
C PHE A 220 -5.87 -0.74 -23.93
N SER A 221 -5.38 0.13 -24.81
CA SER A 221 -4.05 0.73 -24.73
C SER A 221 -4.17 2.21 -24.39
N TYR A 222 -3.12 2.80 -23.82
CA TYR A 222 -3.12 4.22 -23.52
C TYR A 222 -1.78 4.90 -23.77
N SER A 223 -1.78 6.22 -23.87
CA SER A 223 -0.58 7.05 -23.77
C SER A 223 -0.86 8.26 -22.87
N VAL A 224 0.20 8.79 -22.28
CA VAL A 224 0.19 10.01 -21.47
C VAL A 224 1.21 10.96 -22.07
N GLU A 225 0.74 12.06 -22.65
CA GLU A 225 1.58 13.08 -23.30
C GLU A 225 1.15 14.47 -22.77
N ASP A 226 2.05 15.23 -22.16
CA ASP A 226 1.76 16.59 -21.65
C ASP A 226 0.49 16.68 -20.78
N ASP A 227 0.30 15.74 -19.85
CA ASP A 227 -0.87 15.57 -18.99
C ASP A 227 -2.19 15.23 -19.75
N GLU A 228 -2.12 14.93 -21.04
CA GLU A 228 -3.23 14.43 -21.85
C GLU A 228 -3.22 12.90 -21.88
N ILE A 229 -4.36 12.30 -21.55
CA ILE A 229 -4.57 10.85 -21.62
C ILE A 229 -5.30 10.50 -22.90
N LEU A 230 -4.69 9.64 -23.70
CA LEU A 230 -5.29 9.07 -24.90
C LEU A 230 -5.55 7.59 -24.68
N ILE A 231 -6.79 7.15 -24.89
CA ILE A 231 -7.19 5.74 -24.84
C ILE A 231 -7.39 5.25 -26.28
N SER A 232 -6.77 4.12 -26.64
CA SER A 232 -6.85 3.50 -27.96
C SER A 232 -7.15 2.00 -27.88
N ASP A 233 -7.44 1.41 -29.03
CA ASP A 233 -7.55 -0.05 -29.23
C ASP A 233 -8.58 -0.74 -28.31
N VAL A 234 -9.64 -0.01 -27.93
CA VAL A 234 -10.64 -0.53 -27.00
C VAL A 234 -11.38 -1.70 -27.63
N THR A 235 -11.22 -2.88 -27.02
CA THR A 235 -11.73 -4.15 -27.55
C THR A 235 -12.53 -4.87 -26.48
N LYS A 236 -13.76 -5.29 -26.81
CA LYS A 236 -14.60 -6.07 -25.90
C LYS A 236 -13.98 -7.44 -25.62
N LYS A 237 -14.01 -7.86 -24.36
CA LYS A 237 -13.55 -9.18 -23.90
C LYS A 237 -14.67 -10.22 -23.91
#